data_AF-A0A9W7BVR9-F1
#
_entry.id   AF-A0A9W7BVR9-F1
#
_cell.length_a   1.000
_cell.length_b   1.000
_cell.length_c   1.000
_cell.angle_alpha   90.00
_cell.angle_beta   90.00
_cell.angle_gamma   90.00
#
_symmetry.space_group_name_H-M   'P 1'
#
loop_
_entity.id
_entity.type
_entity.pdbx_description
1 polymer ?
#
loop_
_entity_poly.entity_id
_entity_poly.type
_entity_poly.pdbx_seq_one_letter_code
_entity_poly.pdbx_strand_id
1 'polypeptide(L)'
;MQFSNILVVLLIQFSLLSIESTSVLNRVATCDAETLHECGEQVGSQMRDLVQDYVSNNDVPKKLKAYIETDAGSRILGQYLDLHLARFPQYVSEVRGLAKGSRVPFSLLFALNLQSELLLHIDPTTSVTGCTDIQLPPLGFGHNEDNPPSNNTYLLHSHSPSSYLAFNYPGQLSGWAWSLNSHGICQSINALTSPSPYRIGIGVNFLARAMLDSPSLESAVKLSSTTENGGGQHFNLGQFSSLQYSIETSAITQTSVKPITSFPYMHANIYTHSDSNPIIGDVESSFHRHARYDILTSRRPLKTLEDILTILQDQHDPDGYYIRRGNTDVDPDVTHTTTIFDLIGEKVLVFVEGELGGVWGVEGGKVVKIEEDDLPKNSLSNSGFDAIGVQDDLPQVTTNWTEEYVLPSALLLLAITLLLSKGKVLCRPKTTASSQGYELIT
;
A
#
# COMPACT_ATOMS: atom_id res chain seq x y z
N MET A 1 -47.50 -20.26 -52.85
CA MET A 1 -46.32 -20.88 -52.22
C MET A 1 -45.21 -19.85 -52.21
N GLN A 2 -44.92 -19.24 -51.06
CA GLN A 2 -43.63 -18.64 -50.65
C GLN A 2 -43.85 -17.81 -49.36
N PHE A 3 -43.15 -18.24 -48.30
CA PHE A 3 -42.55 -17.54 -47.14
C PHE A 3 -43.29 -16.33 -46.52
N SER A 4 -43.83 -16.44 -45.31
CA SER A 4 -43.16 -16.36 -43.99
C SER A 4 -42.49 -15.01 -43.71
N ASN A 5 -43.10 -14.23 -42.80
CA ASN A 5 -42.43 -13.36 -41.82
C ASN A 5 -43.47 -12.87 -40.80
N ILE A 6 -43.70 -13.68 -39.76
CA ILE A 6 -44.32 -13.22 -38.52
C ILE A 6 -43.19 -12.70 -37.64
N LEU A 7 -43.22 -11.40 -37.38
CA LEU A 7 -42.33 -10.70 -36.46
C LEU A 7 -42.68 -11.13 -35.03
N VAL A 8 -41.97 -12.11 -34.47
CA VAL A 8 -42.00 -12.41 -33.04
C VAL A 8 -40.94 -11.51 -32.38
N VAL A 9 -41.39 -10.43 -31.76
CA VAL A 9 -40.55 -9.61 -30.87
C VAL A 9 -40.40 -10.38 -29.55
N LEU A 10 -39.30 -11.11 -29.41
CA LEU A 10 -38.85 -11.67 -28.13
C LEU A 10 -38.19 -10.55 -27.32
N LEU A 11 -38.95 -9.97 -26.39
CA LEU A 11 -38.41 -9.18 -25.28
C LEU A 11 -37.67 -10.14 -24.34
N ILE A 12 -36.39 -10.38 -24.61
CA ILE A 12 -35.47 -10.94 -23.61
C ILE A 12 -35.08 -9.76 -22.71
N GLN A 13 -35.79 -9.63 -21.59
CA GLN A 13 -35.39 -8.79 -20.49
C GLN A 13 -34.16 -9.45 -19.87
N PHE A 14 -32.97 -9.13 -20.39
CA PHE A 14 -31.74 -9.34 -19.63
C PHE A 14 -31.84 -8.38 -18.43
N SER A 15 -32.23 -8.92 -17.28
CA SER A 15 -31.91 -8.33 -15.99
C SER A 15 -30.39 -8.41 -15.83
N LEU A 16 -29.70 -7.47 -16.46
CA LEU A 16 -28.39 -7.01 -16.02
C LEU A 16 -28.64 -6.48 -14.60
N LEU A 17 -28.38 -7.32 -13.60
CA LEU A 17 -27.90 -6.82 -12.32
C LEU A 17 -26.58 -6.14 -12.64
N SER A 18 -26.65 -4.87 -13.05
CA SER A 18 -25.55 -3.95 -12.87
C SER A 18 -25.29 -3.94 -11.37
N ILE A 19 -24.29 -4.70 -10.93
CA ILE A 19 -23.58 -4.32 -9.72
C ILE A 19 -22.99 -2.96 -10.10
N GLU A 20 -23.74 -1.88 -9.85
CA GLU A 20 -23.14 -0.57 -9.80
C GLU A 20 -21.93 -0.73 -8.89
N SER A 21 -20.75 -0.46 -9.42
CA SER A 21 -19.54 -0.29 -8.62
C SER A 21 -19.86 0.82 -7.63
N THR A 22 -20.38 0.43 -6.46
CA THR A 22 -20.66 1.39 -5.41
C THR A 22 -19.29 1.86 -4.95
N SER A 23 -18.98 3.13 -5.20
CA SER A 23 -17.76 3.75 -4.72
C SER A 23 -17.51 3.36 -3.26
N VAL A 24 -16.25 3.12 -2.88
CA VAL A 24 -15.87 2.77 -1.49
C VAL A 24 -16.40 3.81 -0.49
N LEU A 25 -16.58 5.05 -0.93
CA LEU A 25 -17.14 6.15 -0.13
C LEU A 25 -18.61 5.96 0.23
N ASN A 26 -19.34 5.13 -0.53
CA ASN A 26 -20.71 4.75 -0.25
C ASN A 26 -20.81 3.53 0.68
N ARG A 27 -19.68 2.84 0.92
CA ARG A 27 -19.58 1.71 1.85
C ARG A 27 -18.87 2.18 3.11
N VAL A 28 -19.62 2.75 4.05
CA VAL A 28 -19.09 3.25 5.32
C VAL A 28 -19.65 2.44 6.47
N ALA A 29 -18.77 1.89 7.30
CA ALA A 29 -19.10 1.38 8.61
C ALA A 29 -18.80 2.47 9.64
N THR A 30 -19.59 2.51 10.71
CA THR A 30 -19.28 3.32 11.88
C THR A 30 -19.22 2.45 13.12
N CYS A 31 -18.53 2.90 14.17
CA CYS A 31 -18.73 2.30 15.48
C CYS A 31 -18.70 3.35 16.58
N ASP A 32 -19.63 3.20 17.51
CA ASP A 32 -19.71 3.98 18.74
C ASP A 32 -19.98 2.97 19.86
N ALA A 33 -18.91 2.58 20.55
CA ALA A 33 -18.87 1.46 21.49
C ALA A 33 -17.94 1.73 22.68
N GLU A 34 -18.21 1.10 23.81
CA GLU A 34 -17.34 1.22 24.99
C GLU A 34 -16.07 0.37 24.86
N THR A 35 -16.14 -0.72 24.10
CA THR A 35 -15.04 -1.67 23.92
C THR A 35 -14.75 -1.96 22.45
N LEU A 36 -13.51 -2.37 22.17
CA LEU A 36 -13.13 -2.82 20.82
C LEU A 36 -13.90 -4.07 20.39
N HIS A 37 -14.32 -4.93 21.32
CA HIS A 37 -15.18 -6.08 21.00
C HIS A 37 -16.53 -5.64 20.43
N GLU A 38 -17.19 -4.69 21.11
CA GLU A 38 -18.47 -4.15 20.67
C GLU A 38 -18.34 -3.35 19.38
N CYS A 39 -17.26 -2.56 19.21
CA CYS A 39 -16.98 -1.90 17.94
C CYS A 39 -16.84 -2.95 16.82
N GLY A 40 -16.06 -4.02 17.05
CA GLY A 40 -15.95 -5.14 16.11
C GLY A 40 -17.31 -5.76 15.77
N GLU A 41 -18.16 -5.99 16.77
CA GLU A 41 -19.51 -6.54 16.55
C GLU A 41 -20.41 -5.60 15.72
N GLN A 42 -20.37 -4.28 15.98
CA GLN A 42 -21.11 -3.29 15.21
C GLN A 42 -20.63 -3.26 13.75
N VAL A 43 -19.32 -3.18 13.53
CA VAL A 43 -18.72 -3.17 12.19
C VAL A 43 -19.05 -4.47 11.46
N GLY A 44 -18.90 -5.62 12.13
CA GLY A 44 -19.21 -6.92 11.55
C GLY A 44 -20.69 -7.06 11.19
N SER A 45 -21.60 -6.46 11.97
CA SER A 45 -23.03 -6.48 11.65
C SER A 45 -23.38 -5.57 10.48
N GLN A 46 -22.76 -4.40 10.36
CA GLN A 46 -22.97 -3.47 9.24
C GLN A 46 -22.42 -4.02 7.93
N MET A 47 -21.23 -4.62 7.98
CA MET A 47 -20.54 -5.18 6.81
C MET A 47 -20.78 -6.68 6.64
N ARG A 48 -21.81 -7.24 7.27
CA ARG A 48 -22.06 -8.69 7.30
C ARG A 48 -22.04 -9.30 5.89
N ASP A 49 -22.85 -8.75 5.00
CA ASP A 49 -23.04 -9.34 3.67
C ASP A 49 -21.74 -9.25 2.85
N LEU A 50 -21.04 -8.12 2.94
CA LEU A 50 -19.73 -7.91 2.31
C LEU A 50 -18.67 -8.88 2.85
N VAL A 51 -18.60 -9.08 4.16
CA VAL A 51 -17.65 -10.01 4.79
C VAL A 51 -17.98 -11.45 4.41
N GLN A 52 -19.26 -11.84 4.43
CA GLN A 52 -19.70 -13.19 4.05
C GLN A 52 -19.45 -13.48 2.58
N ASP A 53 -19.75 -12.53 1.70
CA ASP A 53 -19.46 -12.62 0.27
C ASP A 53 -17.95 -12.77 0.05
N TYR A 54 -17.15 -11.90 0.67
CA TYR A 54 -15.70 -11.93 0.54
C TYR A 54 -15.11 -13.30 0.91
N VAL A 55 -15.47 -13.83 2.08
CA VAL A 55 -14.94 -15.13 2.54
C VAL A 55 -15.46 -16.32 1.74
N SER A 56 -16.62 -16.20 1.09
CA SER A 56 -17.22 -17.28 0.31
C SER A 56 -16.73 -17.30 -1.13
N ASN A 57 -16.41 -16.14 -1.70
CA ASN A 57 -16.21 -15.99 -3.13
C ASN A 57 -14.75 -15.73 -3.54
N ASN A 58 -13.88 -15.32 -2.61
CA ASN A 58 -12.48 -15.00 -2.93
C ASN A 58 -11.50 -16.14 -2.59
N ASP A 59 -10.39 -16.21 -3.33
CA ASP A 59 -9.43 -17.31 -3.24
C ASP A 59 -8.61 -17.28 -1.94
N VAL A 60 -8.21 -16.12 -1.46
CA VAL A 60 -7.40 -15.99 -0.23
C VAL A 60 -8.13 -16.57 0.98
N PRO A 61 -9.38 -16.18 1.30
CA PRO A 61 -10.13 -16.80 2.40
C PRO A 61 -10.34 -18.31 2.22
N LYS A 62 -10.57 -18.80 1.00
CA LYS A 62 -10.73 -20.24 0.71
C LYS A 62 -9.45 -21.02 0.99
N LYS A 63 -8.30 -20.52 0.54
CA LYS A 63 -6.97 -21.11 0.80
C LYS A 63 -6.68 -21.16 2.30
N LEU A 64 -6.92 -20.05 3.01
CA LEU A 64 -6.74 -19.97 4.45
C LEU A 64 -7.66 -20.95 5.19
N LYS A 65 -8.94 -21.01 4.83
CA LYS A 65 -9.91 -21.96 5.40
C LYS A 65 -9.45 -23.41 5.23
N ALA A 66 -9.05 -23.80 4.02
CA ALA A 66 -8.55 -25.14 3.76
C ALA A 66 -7.29 -25.46 4.57
N TYR A 67 -6.37 -24.49 4.70
CA TYR A 67 -5.14 -24.67 5.45
C TYR A 67 -5.39 -24.85 6.96
N ILE A 68 -6.22 -24.02 7.59
CA ILE A 68 -6.48 -24.08 9.04
C ILE A 68 -7.30 -25.31 9.45
N GLU A 69 -7.95 -25.99 8.50
CA GLU A 69 -8.62 -27.28 8.69
C GLU A 69 -7.64 -28.46 8.72
N THR A 70 -6.37 -28.27 8.31
CA THR A 70 -5.32 -29.28 8.46
C THR A 70 -4.75 -29.29 9.87
N ASP A 71 -4.20 -30.43 10.30
CA ASP A 71 -3.49 -30.54 11.59
C ASP A 71 -2.33 -29.54 11.71
N ALA A 72 -1.59 -29.31 10.63
CA ALA A 72 -0.47 -28.39 10.62
C ALA A 72 -0.93 -26.93 10.72
N GLY A 73 -1.90 -26.52 9.90
CA GLY A 73 -2.44 -25.18 9.91
C GLY A 73 -3.15 -24.84 11.21
N SER A 74 -3.92 -25.76 11.79
CA SER A 74 -4.56 -25.57 13.10
C SER A 74 -3.53 -25.36 14.21
N ARG A 75 -2.44 -26.15 14.24
CA ARG A 75 -1.35 -25.95 15.21
C ARG A 75 -0.63 -24.62 15.04
N ILE A 76 -0.39 -24.18 13.81
CA ILE A 76 0.26 -22.88 13.55
C ILE A 76 -0.67 -21.73 13.93
N LEU A 77 -1.95 -21.80 13.57
CA LEU A 77 -2.95 -20.79 13.95
C LEU A 77 -3.08 -20.68 15.47
N GLY A 78 -3.05 -21.80 16.19
CA GLY A 78 -3.05 -21.82 17.66
C GLY A 78 -1.86 -21.08 18.27
N GLN A 79 -0.66 -21.28 17.73
CA GLN A 79 0.54 -20.56 18.19
C GLN A 79 0.45 -19.05 17.93
N TYR A 80 -0.06 -18.64 16.76
CA TYR A 80 -0.35 -17.24 16.49
C TYR A 80 -1.39 -16.69 17.48
N LEU A 81 -2.45 -17.46 17.78
CA LEU A 81 -3.48 -17.02 18.72
C LEU A 81 -2.91 -16.81 20.12
N ASP A 82 -2.10 -17.73 20.63
CA ASP A 82 -1.45 -17.61 21.94
C ASP A 82 -0.53 -16.38 21.98
N LEU A 83 0.27 -16.16 20.94
CA LEU A 83 1.14 -15.00 20.83
C LEU A 83 0.35 -13.68 20.83
N HIS A 84 -0.72 -13.60 20.03
CA HIS A 84 -1.54 -12.40 19.93
C HIS A 84 -2.38 -12.15 21.18
N LEU A 85 -2.84 -13.19 21.87
CA LEU A 85 -3.49 -13.05 23.18
C LEU A 85 -2.53 -12.51 24.24
N ALA A 86 -1.25 -12.89 24.18
CA ALA A 86 -0.23 -12.41 25.12
C ALA A 86 0.18 -10.96 24.86
N ARG A 87 0.18 -10.50 23.59
CA ARG A 87 0.68 -9.17 23.21
C ARG A 87 -0.42 -8.16 22.93
N PHE A 88 -1.50 -8.57 22.27
CA PHE A 88 -2.58 -7.73 21.78
C PHE A 88 -3.97 -8.33 22.05
N PRO A 89 -4.31 -8.68 23.30
CA PRO A 89 -5.59 -9.31 23.63
C PRO A 89 -6.79 -8.45 23.20
N GLN A 90 -6.67 -7.12 23.22
CA GLN A 90 -7.72 -6.20 22.83
C GLN A 90 -8.09 -6.30 21.34
N TYR A 91 -7.10 -6.46 20.45
CA TYR A 91 -7.35 -6.61 19.02
C TYR A 91 -7.82 -8.02 18.66
N VAL A 92 -7.40 -9.05 19.40
CA VAL A 92 -8.02 -10.38 19.30
C VAL A 92 -9.51 -10.31 19.69
N SER A 93 -9.84 -9.53 20.71
CA SER A 93 -11.22 -9.30 21.13
C SER A 93 -12.05 -8.57 20.08
N GLU A 94 -11.47 -7.58 19.39
CA GLU A 94 -12.06 -6.89 18.25
C GLU A 94 -12.40 -7.86 17.11
N VAL A 95 -11.47 -8.75 16.73
CA VAL A 95 -11.72 -9.80 15.72
C VAL A 95 -12.83 -10.75 16.17
N ARG A 96 -12.93 -11.08 17.47
CA ARG A 96 -14.06 -11.87 18.00
C ARG A 96 -15.39 -11.15 17.86
N GLY A 97 -15.41 -9.84 18.10
CA GLY A 97 -16.58 -8.99 17.86
C GLY A 97 -16.98 -9.02 16.40
N LEU A 98 -16.01 -8.77 15.51
CA LEU A 98 -16.19 -8.80 14.06
C LEU A 98 -16.78 -10.13 13.58
N ALA A 99 -16.25 -11.25 14.09
CA ALA A 99 -16.75 -12.59 13.82
C ALA A 99 -18.22 -12.77 14.28
N LYS A 100 -18.56 -12.28 15.47
CA LYS A 100 -19.92 -12.32 16.01
C LYS A 100 -20.89 -11.50 15.15
N GLY A 101 -20.55 -10.26 14.81
CA GLY A 101 -21.40 -9.37 14.01
C GLY A 101 -21.62 -9.87 12.58
N SER A 102 -20.54 -10.31 11.94
CA SER A 102 -20.54 -10.82 10.55
C SER A 102 -21.05 -12.26 10.45
N ARG A 103 -21.16 -12.98 11.57
CA ARG A 103 -21.53 -14.40 11.62
C ARG A 103 -20.58 -15.30 10.82
N VAL A 104 -19.32 -14.89 10.73
CA VAL A 104 -18.23 -15.69 10.16
C VAL A 104 -17.43 -16.35 11.30
N PRO A 105 -16.97 -17.60 11.16
CA PRO A 105 -16.17 -18.25 12.21
C PRO A 105 -14.95 -17.43 12.61
N PHE A 106 -14.73 -17.27 13.92
CA PHE A 106 -13.58 -16.54 14.46
C PHE A 106 -12.24 -17.06 13.93
N SER A 107 -12.07 -18.38 13.82
CA SER A 107 -10.82 -18.97 13.32
C SER A 107 -10.48 -18.51 11.90
N LEU A 108 -11.49 -18.34 11.04
CA LEU A 108 -11.30 -17.86 9.68
C LEU A 108 -10.96 -16.37 9.65
N LEU A 109 -11.67 -15.52 10.40
CA LEU A 109 -11.32 -14.09 10.45
C LEU A 109 -9.98 -13.85 11.13
N PHE A 110 -9.64 -14.62 12.17
CA PHE A 110 -8.32 -14.54 12.79
C PHE A 110 -7.22 -14.94 11.81
N ALA A 111 -7.41 -16.02 11.04
CA ALA A 111 -6.48 -16.40 9.97
C ALA A 111 -6.38 -15.34 8.86
N LEU A 112 -7.50 -14.69 8.52
CA LEU A 112 -7.53 -13.62 7.52
C LEU A 112 -6.74 -12.37 7.97
N ASN A 113 -6.73 -12.08 9.27
CA ASN A 113 -5.88 -11.03 9.86
C ASN A 113 -4.40 -11.42 9.95
N LEU A 114 -4.05 -12.65 9.57
CA LEU A 114 -2.70 -13.19 9.49
C LEU A 114 -2.37 -13.66 8.06
N GLN A 115 -3.08 -13.14 7.05
CA GLN A 115 -2.99 -13.68 5.69
C GLN A 115 -1.58 -13.56 5.12
N SER A 116 -0.87 -12.47 5.40
CA SER A 116 0.48 -12.24 4.89
C SER A 116 1.46 -13.28 5.41
N GLU A 117 1.27 -13.74 6.64
CA GLU A 117 2.10 -14.76 7.26
C GLU A 117 1.67 -16.18 6.85
N LEU A 118 0.38 -16.46 6.91
CA LEU A 118 -0.15 -17.81 6.66
C LEU A 118 -0.09 -18.22 5.19
N LEU A 119 -0.25 -17.28 4.25
CA LEU A 119 -0.12 -17.59 2.83
C LEU A 119 1.30 -18.03 2.47
N LEU A 120 2.32 -17.47 3.10
CA LEU A 120 3.72 -17.88 2.91
C LEU A 120 4.00 -19.29 3.47
N HIS A 121 3.26 -19.72 4.50
CA HIS A 121 3.28 -21.11 4.96
C HIS A 121 2.60 -22.09 3.99
N ILE A 122 1.62 -21.62 3.22
CA ILE A 122 0.89 -22.42 2.22
C ILE A 122 1.69 -22.51 0.92
N ASP A 123 2.14 -21.36 0.42
CA ASP A 123 2.93 -21.22 -0.81
C ASP A 123 3.97 -20.11 -0.61
N PRO A 124 5.26 -20.48 -0.44
CA PRO A 124 6.38 -19.55 -0.27
C PRO A 124 6.59 -18.57 -1.43
N THR A 125 5.99 -18.83 -2.59
CA THR A 125 6.08 -17.97 -3.77
C THR A 125 4.96 -16.94 -3.84
N THR A 126 4.02 -16.98 -2.90
CA THR A 126 2.94 -16.00 -2.82
C THR A 126 3.52 -14.60 -2.68
N SER A 127 3.16 -13.73 -3.61
CA SER A 127 3.36 -12.29 -3.49
C SER A 127 2.08 -11.63 -3.01
N VAL A 128 2.24 -10.61 -2.18
CA VAL A 128 1.17 -9.66 -1.83
C VAL A 128 1.19 -8.50 -2.81
N THR A 129 0.00 -8.03 -3.19
CA THR A 129 -0.24 -7.01 -4.23
C THR A 129 0.06 -5.60 -3.73
N GLY A 130 0.22 -4.68 -4.69
CA GLY A 130 1.04 -3.49 -4.49
C GLY A 130 0.34 -2.20 -4.06
N CYS A 131 1.16 -1.22 -3.72
CA CYS A 131 0.78 0.12 -3.29
C CYS A 131 1.94 1.08 -3.60
N THR A 132 1.66 2.38 -3.70
CA THR A 132 2.70 3.39 -3.92
C THR A 132 2.58 4.54 -2.94
N ASP A 133 3.65 4.84 -2.21
CA ASP A 133 3.77 6.00 -1.34
C ASP A 133 4.74 7.04 -1.89
N ILE A 134 4.41 8.31 -1.72
CA ILE A 134 5.31 9.45 -1.98
C ILE A 134 5.23 10.43 -0.80
N GLN A 135 6.35 10.67 -0.15
CA GLN A 135 6.53 11.61 0.94
C GLN A 135 7.19 12.90 0.44
N LEU A 136 6.72 14.04 0.94
CA LEU A 136 7.27 15.38 0.68
C LEU A 136 7.30 16.18 2.00
N PRO A 137 8.38 16.06 2.79
CA PRO A 137 8.47 16.77 4.06
C PRO A 137 8.66 18.29 3.84
N PRO A 138 8.11 19.15 4.72
CA PRO A 138 7.22 18.81 5.83
C PRO A 138 5.73 18.76 5.42
N LEU A 139 5.41 18.98 4.14
CA LEU A 139 4.04 19.18 3.65
C LEU A 139 3.12 17.98 3.93
N GLY A 140 3.58 16.79 3.59
CA GLY A 140 2.76 15.60 3.74
C GLY A 140 3.20 14.46 2.85
N PHE A 141 2.27 13.54 2.59
CA PHE A 141 2.51 12.38 1.74
C PHE A 141 1.25 11.94 1.01
N GLY A 142 1.41 11.13 -0.01
CA GLY A 142 0.31 10.52 -0.73
C GLY A 142 0.49 9.01 -0.88
N HIS A 143 -0.61 8.31 -1.09
CA HIS A 143 -0.69 6.86 -1.15
C HIS A 143 -1.68 6.38 -2.22
N ASN A 144 -1.26 5.48 -3.09
CA ASN A 144 -2.15 4.66 -3.91
C ASN A 144 -2.33 3.29 -3.26
N GLU A 145 -3.59 2.92 -3.04
CA GLU A 145 -3.97 1.59 -2.57
C GLU A 145 -4.39 0.74 -3.77
N ASP A 146 -3.54 -0.24 -4.14
CA ASP A 146 -3.78 -1.08 -5.32
C ASP A 146 -4.21 -2.50 -4.95
N ASN A 147 -5.15 -3.04 -5.70
CA ASN A 147 -5.74 -4.36 -5.48
C ASN A 147 -6.31 -4.92 -6.78
N PRO A 148 -6.74 -6.19 -6.80
CA PRO A 148 -7.52 -6.73 -7.90
C PRO A 148 -8.76 -5.87 -8.21
N PRO A 149 -9.27 -5.90 -9.47
CA PRO A 149 -10.37 -5.04 -9.92
C PRO A 149 -11.66 -5.15 -9.09
N SER A 150 -11.92 -6.29 -8.46
CA SER A 150 -13.05 -6.45 -7.56
C SER A 150 -12.83 -5.64 -6.27
N ASN A 151 -13.50 -4.49 -6.17
CA ASN A 151 -13.43 -3.67 -4.98
C ASN A 151 -14.41 -4.16 -3.90
N ASN A 152 -13.89 -4.91 -2.93
CA ASN A 152 -14.65 -5.36 -1.75
C ASN A 152 -14.36 -4.51 -0.51
N THR A 153 -13.72 -3.35 -0.62
CA THR A 153 -13.29 -2.56 0.54
C THR A 153 -14.37 -1.59 1.00
N TYR A 154 -14.21 -1.05 2.21
CA TYR A 154 -15.11 -0.09 2.82
C TYR A 154 -14.32 0.92 3.68
N LEU A 155 -14.91 2.07 4.00
CA LEU A 155 -14.36 2.98 5.00
C LEU A 155 -14.92 2.64 6.38
N LEU A 156 -14.07 2.65 7.41
CA LEU A 156 -14.50 2.64 8.81
C LEU A 156 -14.26 4.00 9.44
N HIS A 157 -15.34 4.66 9.84
CA HIS A 157 -15.30 5.86 10.68
C HIS A 157 -15.67 5.48 12.11
N SER A 158 -14.64 5.19 12.92
CA SER A 158 -14.79 4.86 14.33
C SER A 158 -14.88 6.13 15.17
N HIS A 159 -15.85 6.18 16.08
CA HIS A 159 -16.03 7.28 17.03
C HIS A 159 -15.55 6.89 18.44
N SER A 160 -15.73 5.63 18.84
CA SER A 160 -15.31 5.11 20.14
C SER A 160 -15.16 3.58 20.10
N PRO A 161 -14.30 2.97 20.94
CA PRO A 161 -13.52 3.59 22.03
C PRO A 161 -12.32 4.42 21.52
N SER A 162 -11.89 4.22 20.27
CA SER A 162 -10.87 5.02 19.60
C SER A 162 -11.50 5.75 18.41
N SER A 163 -11.20 7.04 18.23
CA SER A 163 -11.69 7.77 17.06
C SER A 163 -10.66 7.76 15.92
N TYR A 164 -11.05 7.20 14.77
CA TYR A 164 -10.21 7.11 13.58
C TYR A 164 -11.05 6.97 12.30
N LEU A 165 -10.44 7.26 11.17
CA LEU A 165 -10.91 6.89 9.82
C LEU A 165 -9.90 5.92 9.21
N ALA A 166 -10.37 4.84 8.61
CA ALA A 166 -9.51 3.91 7.90
C ALA A 166 -10.17 3.33 6.65
N PHE A 167 -9.35 3.01 5.67
CA PHE A 167 -9.73 2.11 4.58
C PHE A 167 -9.56 0.67 5.04
N ASN A 168 -10.60 -0.14 4.83
CA ASN A 168 -10.71 -1.45 5.43
C ASN A 168 -11.04 -2.52 4.40
N TYR A 169 -10.37 -3.64 4.57
CA TYR A 169 -10.69 -4.89 3.90
C TYR A 169 -11.75 -5.68 4.69
N PRO A 170 -12.61 -6.45 4.02
CA PRO A 170 -13.63 -7.26 4.70
C PRO A 170 -13.04 -8.26 5.69
N GLY A 171 -13.54 -8.24 6.92
CA GLY A 171 -13.18 -9.22 7.93
C GLY A 171 -11.79 -8.98 8.57
N GLN A 172 -11.17 -7.84 8.27
CA GLN A 172 -9.85 -7.46 8.77
C GLN A 172 -9.90 -6.25 9.71
N LEU A 173 -8.95 -6.19 10.63
CA LEU A 173 -8.68 -5.04 11.49
C LEU A 173 -8.31 -3.83 10.62
N SER A 174 -8.63 -2.63 11.09
CA SER A 174 -8.20 -1.41 10.40
C SER A 174 -6.71 -1.14 10.57
N GLY A 175 -6.18 -0.35 9.64
CA GLY A 175 -4.83 0.17 9.69
C GLY A 175 -3.88 -0.50 8.71
N TRP A 176 -4.21 -1.70 8.21
CA TRP A 176 -3.37 -2.44 7.25
C TRP A 176 -3.25 -1.82 5.85
N ALA A 177 -4.18 -0.91 5.52
CA ALA A 177 -4.18 -0.06 4.34
C ALA A 177 -3.70 1.35 4.75
N TRP A 178 -4.57 2.35 4.62
CA TRP A 178 -4.34 3.71 5.11
C TRP A 178 -5.35 4.14 6.17
N SER A 179 -4.94 5.05 7.06
CA SER A 179 -5.82 5.58 8.12
C SER A 179 -5.33 6.89 8.76
N LEU A 180 -6.26 7.58 9.42
CA LEU A 180 -6.07 8.77 10.26
C LEU A 180 -6.69 8.52 11.65
N ASN A 181 -5.97 8.82 12.73
CA ASN A 181 -6.53 8.78 14.09
C ASN A 181 -6.81 10.16 14.70
N SER A 182 -7.48 10.19 15.84
CA SER A 182 -7.84 11.41 16.58
C SER A 182 -6.66 12.21 17.15
N HIS A 183 -5.45 11.68 17.10
CA HIS A 183 -4.21 12.39 17.47
C HIS A 183 -3.50 13.00 16.24
N GLY A 184 -4.13 12.93 15.07
CA GLY A 184 -3.57 13.40 13.82
C GLY A 184 -2.50 12.48 13.24
N ILE A 185 -2.37 11.24 13.74
CA ILE A 185 -1.45 10.25 13.16
C ILE A 185 -2.07 9.73 11.87
N CYS A 186 -1.30 9.87 10.80
CA CYS A 186 -1.59 9.39 9.47
C CYS A 186 -0.67 8.20 9.19
N GLN A 187 -1.25 7.12 8.67
CA GLN A 187 -0.48 5.96 8.21
C GLN A 187 -0.97 5.49 6.85
N SER A 188 -0.04 5.05 6.02
CA SER A 188 -0.29 4.19 4.87
C SER A 188 0.74 3.08 4.83
N ILE A 189 0.44 2.02 4.08
CA ILE A 189 1.20 0.78 4.14
C ILE A 189 1.44 0.25 2.74
N ASN A 190 2.69 -0.13 2.47
CA ASN A 190 3.01 -1.00 1.34
C ASN A 190 3.34 -2.39 1.88
N ALA A 191 2.67 -3.41 1.34
CA ALA A 191 2.97 -4.79 1.69
C ALA A 191 4.39 -5.17 1.22
N LEU A 192 5.17 -5.81 2.10
CA LEU A 192 6.50 -6.34 1.76
C LEU A 192 6.52 -7.85 1.99
N THR A 193 7.21 -8.56 1.11
CA THR A 193 7.32 -10.02 1.25
C THR A 193 8.60 -10.34 2.03
N SER A 194 8.47 -10.89 3.24
CA SER A 194 9.63 -11.35 4.03
C SER A 194 10.19 -12.66 3.46
N PRO A 195 11.52 -12.86 3.43
CA PRO A 195 12.11 -14.07 2.89
C PRO A 195 11.94 -15.25 3.84
N SER A 196 12.15 -16.45 3.34
CA SER A 196 12.25 -17.67 4.15
C SER A 196 13.55 -17.69 4.96
N PRO A 197 13.60 -18.27 6.18
CA PRO A 197 12.54 -19.02 6.86
C PRO A 197 11.50 -18.15 7.55
N TYR A 198 10.22 -18.49 7.35
CA TYR A 198 9.09 -17.84 8.02
C TYR A 198 9.05 -18.21 9.50
N ARG A 199 8.81 -17.21 10.35
CA ARG A 199 8.76 -17.37 11.80
C ARG A 199 7.41 -16.88 12.31
N ILE A 200 6.96 -17.50 13.39
CA ILE A 200 5.79 -17.00 14.12
C ILE A 200 6.23 -15.73 14.86
N GLY A 201 5.61 -14.62 14.49
CA GLY A 201 5.75 -13.33 15.12
C GLY A 201 4.41 -12.60 15.10
N ILE A 202 4.41 -11.34 15.51
CA ILE A 202 3.22 -10.50 15.45
C ILE A 202 2.82 -10.28 14.00
N GLY A 203 1.54 -10.54 13.72
CA GLY A 203 0.96 -10.37 12.41
C GLY A 203 0.97 -8.90 12.01
N VAL A 204 1.27 -8.66 10.74
CA VAL A 204 1.43 -7.31 10.19
C VAL A 204 0.18 -6.44 10.37
N ASN A 205 -1.00 -7.03 10.21
CA ASN A 205 -2.28 -6.35 10.40
C ASN A 205 -2.52 -5.96 11.88
N PHE A 206 -2.12 -6.82 12.82
CA PHE A 206 -2.20 -6.52 14.25
C PHE A 206 -1.24 -5.40 14.65
N LEU A 207 -0.02 -5.37 14.11
CA LEU A 207 0.90 -4.25 14.33
C LEU A 207 0.32 -2.96 13.75
N ALA A 208 -0.18 -2.99 12.51
CA ALA A 208 -0.77 -1.84 11.85
C ALA A 208 -1.96 -1.26 12.64
N ARG A 209 -2.81 -2.13 13.19
CA ARG A 209 -3.91 -1.70 14.05
C ARG A 209 -3.42 -1.07 15.37
N ALA A 210 -2.40 -1.66 15.97
CA ALA A 210 -1.82 -1.15 17.21
C ALA A 210 -1.12 0.21 17.00
N MET A 211 -0.51 0.42 15.84
CA MET A 211 0.08 1.70 15.45
C MET A 211 -0.99 2.77 15.21
N LEU A 212 -2.09 2.42 14.54
CA LEU A 212 -3.24 3.30 14.36
C LEU A 212 -3.81 3.81 15.69
N ASP A 213 -3.84 2.96 16.73
CA ASP A 213 -4.31 3.32 18.08
C ASP A 213 -3.30 4.11 18.91
N SER A 214 -2.11 4.40 18.39
CA SER A 214 -1.05 5.07 19.15
C SER A 214 -1.41 6.53 19.48
N PRO A 215 -1.03 7.03 20.67
CA PRO A 215 -1.32 8.40 21.09
C PRO A 215 -0.36 9.45 20.51
N SER A 216 0.77 9.01 19.93
CA SER A 216 1.75 9.88 19.28
C SER A 216 2.56 9.12 18.23
N LEU A 217 3.15 9.86 17.30
CA LEU A 217 4.05 9.32 16.28
C LEU A 217 5.24 8.57 16.89
N GLU A 218 5.83 9.08 17.97
CA GLU A 218 6.93 8.41 18.67
C GLU A 218 6.51 7.07 19.27
N SER A 219 5.27 7.00 19.76
CA SER A 219 4.70 5.76 20.31
C SER A 219 4.53 4.71 19.20
N ALA A 220 4.04 5.11 18.03
CA ALA A 220 3.91 4.24 16.86
C ALA A 220 5.28 3.75 16.36
N VAL A 221 6.26 4.65 16.24
CA VAL A 221 7.65 4.31 15.85
C VAL A 221 8.31 3.36 16.85
N LYS A 222 8.11 3.59 18.15
CA LYS A 222 8.63 2.70 19.20
C LYS A 222 7.99 1.32 19.10
N LEU A 223 6.68 1.26 18.88
CA LEU A 223 5.94 0.01 18.79
C LEU A 223 6.46 -0.88 17.66
N SER A 224 6.66 -0.32 16.45
CA SER A 224 7.20 -1.08 15.31
C SER A 224 8.63 -1.60 15.54
N SER A 225 9.42 -0.89 16.35
CA SER A 225 10.81 -1.24 16.67
C SER A 225 10.96 -2.28 17.78
N THR A 226 9.99 -2.36 18.70
CA THR A 226 10.03 -3.27 19.86
C THR A 226 9.26 -4.58 19.66
N THR A 227 8.62 -4.72 18.50
CA THR A 227 7.78 -5.87 18.17
C THR A 227 8.57 -6.92 17.41
N GLU A 228 8.44 -8.18 17.84
CA GLU A 228 8.93 -9.32 17.07
C GLU A 228 7.95 -9.61 15.92
N ASN A 229 8.22 -9.00 14.76
CA ASN A 229 7.33 -9.05 13.61
C ASN A 229 7.34 -10.44 12.94
N GLY A 230 6.15 -10.91 12.52
CA GLY A 230 5.97 -12.17 11.80
C GLY A 230 6.07 -12.04 10.29
N GLY A 231 6.10 -10.80 9.79
CA GLY A 231 6.08 -10.49 8.35
C GLY A 231 6.69 -9.13 8.05
N GLY A 232 6.66 -8.77 6.76
CA GLY A 232 7.25 -7.55 6.24
C GLY A 232 6.20 -6.53 5.84
N GLN A 233 6.41 -5.27 6.22
CA GLN A 233 5.66 -4.13 5.70
C GLN A 233 6.53 -2.90 5.66
N HIS A 234 6.15 -1.99 4.77
CA HIS A 234 6.54 -0.60 4.85
C HIS A 234 5.39 0.19 5.46
N PHE A 235 5.67 0.91 6.55
CA PHE A 235 4.80 1.93 7.10
C PHE A 235 5.31 3.29 6.66
N ASN A 236 4.47 4.01 5.95
CA ASN A 236 4.61 5.44 5.74
C ASN A 236 3.81 6.15 6.84
N LEU A 237 4.50 6.83 7.74
CA LEU A 237 3.89 7.49 8.89
C LEU A 237 4.12 8.99 8.86
N GLY A 238 3.11 9.73 9.28
CA GLY A 238 3.23 11.12 9.68
C GLY A 238 2.28 11.45 10.80
N GLN A 239 2.48 12.61 11.40
CA GLN A 239 1.48 13.21 12.28
C GLN A 239 1.29 14.66 11.86
N PHE A 240 0.07 15.17 11.98
CA PHE A 240 -0.23 16.59 11.74
C PHE A 240 0.77 17.50 12.45
N SER A 241 1.27 18.48 11.70
CA SER A 241 2.27 19.45 12.13
C SER A 241 3.57 18.82 12.69
N SER A 242 3.92 17.60 12.26
CA SER A 242 5.05 16.81 12.79
C SER A 242 5.93 16.19 11.69
N LEU A 243 6.88 15.34 12.11
CA LEU A 243 7.80 14.60 11.25
C LEU A 243 7.10 13.50 10.46
N GLN A 244 7.80 13.02 9.43
CA GLN A 244 7.41 11.85 8.64
C GLN A 244 8.47 10.76 8.80
N TYR A 245 8.02 9.51 8.78
CA TYR A 245 8.88 8.33 8.87
C TYR A 245 8.54 7.34 7.77
N SER A 246 9.59 6.73 7.23
CA SER A 246 9.52 5.49 6.47
C SER A 246 10.00 4.37 7.40
N ILE A 247 9.23 3.29 7.57
CA ILE A 247 9.59 2.19 8.46
C ILE A 247 9.42 0.86 7.72
N GLU A 248 10.47 0.06 7.63
CA GLU A 248 10.41 -1.30 7.09
C GLU A 248 10.50 -2.33 8.23
N THR A 249 9.48 -3.19 8.35
CA THR A 249 9.49 -4.35 9.24
C THR A 249 9.85 -5.62 8.49
N SER A 250 10.32 -6.63 9.20
CA SER A 250 10.72 -7.92 8.63
C SER A 250 10.60 -9.02 9.66
N ALA A 251 10.35 -10.25 9.20
CA ALA A 251 10.37 -11.44 10.05
C ALA A 251 11.79 -11.91 10.41
N ILE A 252 12.82 -11.41 9.71
CA ILE A 252 14.20 -11.91 9.82
C ILE A 252 15.17 -10.80 10.21
N THR A 253 14.98 -9.60 9.67
CA THR A 253 15.85 -8.45 9.96
C THR A 253 15.21 -7.55 11.01
N GLN A 254 16.03 -6.75 11.66
CA GLN A 254 15.52 -5.71 12.57
C GLN A 254 14.68 -4.69 11.78
N THR A 255 13.66 -4.14 12.45
CA THR A 255 12.89 -3.03 11.93
C THR A 255 13.82 -1.86 11.60
N SER A 256 13.70 -1.33 10.40
CA SER A 256 14.46 -0.17 9.94
C SER A 256 13.57 1.07 9.97
N VAL A 257 13.98 2.08 10.74
CA VAL A 257 13.25 3.35 10.90
C VAL A 257 14.07 4.47 10.26
N LYS A 258 13.49 5.15 9.26
CA LYS A 258 14.11 6.29 8.58
C LYS A 258 13.24 7.54 8.73
N PRO A 259 13.72 8.60 9.41
CA PRO A 259 13.06 9.89 9.37
C PRO A 259 13.22 10.54 7.99
N ILE A 260 12.13 11.06 7.43
CA ILE A 260 12.11 11.73 6.13
C ILE A 260 11.99 13.24 6.37
N THR A 261 13.11 13.96 6.23
CA THR A 261 13.21 15.35 6.74
C THR A 261 13.49 16.42 5.69
N SER A 262 14.06 16.06 4.54
CA SER A 262 14.66 17.07 3.64
C SER A 262 14.38 16.86 2.16
N PHE A 263 14.16 15.63 1.72
CA PHE A 263 13.97 15.31 0.31
C PHE A 263 12.70 14.48 0.13
N PRO A 264 12.05 14.60 -1.05
CA PRO A 264 11.01 13.67 -1.44
C PRO A 264 11.49 12.22 -1.34
N TYR A 265 10.59 11.32 -0.94
CA TYR A 265 10.90 9.91 -0.78
C TYR A 265 9.76 9.07 -1.34
N MET A 266 10.06 8.09 -2.18
CA MET A 266 9.08 7.14 -2.70
C MET A 266 9.28 5.79 -2.06
N HIS A 267 8.19 5.07 -1.83
CA HIS A 267 8.22 3.66 -1.52
C HIS A 267 7.16 2.88 -2.31
N ALA A 268 7.51 1.64 -2.68
CA ALA A 268 6.63 0.69 -3.33
C ALA A 268 6.62 -0.63 -2.51
N ASN A 269 6.59 -1.80 -3.15
CA ASN A 269 6.44 -3.10 -2.48
C ASN A 269 7.75 -3.90 -2.42
N ILE A 270 8.87 -3.19 -2.40
CA ILE A 270 10.21 -3.74 -2.24
C ILE A 270 10.90 -3.10 -1.05
N TYR A 271 11.75 -3.87 -0.39
CA TYR A 271 12.58 -3.35 0.69
C TYR A 271 13.68 -2.43 0.11
N THR A 272 13.73 -1.17 0.56
CA THR A 272 14.66 -0.13 0.11
C THR A 272 15.61 0.36 1.21
N HIS A 273 15.40 -0.02 2.47
CA HIS A 273 16.22 0.54 3.55
C HIS A 273 17.67 0.03 3.62
N SER A 274 17.99 -1.12 3.02
CA SER A 274 19.33 -1.72 3.06
C SER A 274 19.74 -2.38 1.73
N ASP A 275 21.03 -2.42 1.43
CA ASP A 275 21.56 -3.02 0.19
C ASP A 275 21.49 -4.57 0.17
N SER A 276 21.25 -5.20 1.33
CA SER A 276 21.12 -6.66 1.48
C SER A 276 19.67 -7.15 1.38
N ASN A 277 18.78 -6.30 0.90
CA ASN A 277 17.35 -6.54 0.96
C ASN A 277 16.89 -7.65 0.00
N PRO A 278 15.95 -8.50 0.44
CA PRO A 278 15.43 -9.60 -0.36
C PRO A 278 14.59 -9.06 -1.52
N ILE A 279 14.91 -9.51 -2.73
CA ILE A 279 14.15 -9.21 -3.95
C ILE A 279 13.09 -10.29 -4.11
N ILE A 280 11.96 -10.12 -3.43
CA ILE A 280 10.81 -11.03 -3.48
C ILE A 280 9.52 -10.24 -3.33
N GLY A 281 8.41 -10.80 -3.83
CA GLY A 281 7.12 -10.14 -3.87
C GLY A 281 6.87 -9.42 -5.19
N ASP A 282 6.18 -8.28 -5.14
CA ASP A 282 5.80 -7.45 -6.29
C ASP A 282 7.00 -6.63 -6.82
N VAL A 283 8.06 -7.34 -7.18
CA VAL A 283 9.38 -6.78 -7.48
C VAL A 283 9.37 -5.98 -8.78
N GLU A 284 8.85 -6.58 -9.86
CA GLU A 284 8.92 -6.02 -11.20
C GLU A 284 8.13 -4.71 -11.29
N SER A 285 6.84 -4.73 -10.91
CA SER A 285 6.02 -3.52 -10.84
C SER A 285 6.63 -2.46 -9.94
N SER A 286 7.17 -2.83 -8.77
CA SER A 286 7.83 -1.87 -7.88
C SER A 286 9.05 -1.19 -8.52
N PHE A 287 9.89 -1.94 -9.24
CA PHE A 287 11.05 -1.34 -9.93
C PHE A 287 10.62 -0.38 -11.04
N HIS A 288 9.61 -0.74 -11.82
CA HIS A 288 9.04 0.15 -12.84
C HIS A 288 8.48 1.43 -12.23
N ARG A 289 7.70 1.32 -11.15
CA ARG A 289 7.13 2.47 -10.45
C ARG A 289 8.22 3.38 -9.86
N HIS A 290 9.27 2.82 -9.26
CA HIS A 290 10.44 3.57 -8.81
C HIS A 290 11.16 4.29 -9.96
N ALA A 291 11.42 3.59 -11.07
CA ALA A 291 12.06 4.19 -12.23
C ALA A 291 11.22 5.31 -12.85
N ARG A 292 9.90 5.12 -12.91
CA ARG A 292 8.96 6.13 -13.40
C ARG A 292 8.96 7.38 -12.52
N TYR A 293 8.96 7.21 -11.20
CA TYR A 293 9.11 8.32 -10.26
C TYR A 293 10.43 9.08 -10.45
N ASP A 294 11.56 8.39 -10.59
CA ASP A 294 12.86 9.04 -10.81
C ASP A 294 12.88 9.86 -12.11
N ILE A 295 12.27 9.34 -13.18
CA ILE A 295 12.10 10.08 -14.44
C ILE A 295 11.25 11.33 -14.24
N LEU A 296 10.11 11.22 -13.57
CA LEU A 296 9.19 12.35 -13.35
C LEU A 296 9.83 13.43 -12.47
N THR A 297 10.48 13.03 -11.38
CA THR A 297 11.08 13.95 -10.41
C THR A 297 12.37 14.61 -10.90
N SER A 298 13.15 13.93 -11.77
CA SER A 298 14.33 14.53 -12.41
C SER A 298 13.97 15.65 -13.39
N ARG A 299 12.78 15.56 -14.02
CA ARG A 299 12.26 16.59 -14.93
C ARG A 299 11.64 17.77 -14.18
N ARG A 300 10.90 17.47 -13.11
CA ARG A 300 10.22 18.46 -12.27
C ARG A 300 10.30 18.06 -10.80
N PRO A 301 11.14 18.74 -10.00
CA PRO A 301 11.19 18.53 -8.56
C PRO A 301 9.83 18.81 -7.91
N LEU A 302 9.41 17.95 -6.98
CA LEU A 302 8.18 18.11 -6.21
C LEU A 302 8.29 19.30 -5.27
N LYS A 303 7.25 20.13 -5.23
CA LYS A 303 7.15 21.32 -4.38
C LYS A 303 5.83 21.41 -3.65
N THR A 304 4.78 20.75 -4.14
CA THR A 304 3.44 20.82 -3.56
C THR A 304 2.80 19.44 -3.43
N LEU A 305 1.70 19.36 -2.69
CA LEU A 305 0.91 18.13 -2.58
C LEU A 305 0.19 17.79 -3.91
N GLU A 306 -0.10 18.79 -4.75
CA GLU A 306 -0.61 18.60 -6.11
C GLU A 306 0.43 17.88 -6.97
N ASP A 307 1.73 18.16 -6.78
CA ASP A 307 2.79 17.43 -7.50
C ASP A 307 2.80 15.94 -7.09
N ILE A 308 2.58 15.62 -5.80
CA ILE A 308 2.44 14.23 -5.33
C ILE A 308 1.24 13.56 -6.01
N LEU A 309 0.07 14.20 -5.93
CA LEU A 309 -1.16 13.69 -6.53
C LEU A 309 -0.96 13.43 -8.02
N THR A 310 -0.31 14.36 -8.73
CA THR A 310 -0.04 14.23 -10.16
C THR A 310 0.79 12.99 -10.48
N ILE A 311 1.84 12.70 -9.69
CA ILE A 311 2.66 11.50 -9.88
C ILE A 311 1.86 10.24 -9.54
N LEU A 312 1.08 10.27 -8.46
CA LEU A 312 0.21 9.16 -8.09
C LEU A 312 -0.92 8.91 -9.09
N GLN A 313 -1.20 9.82 -10.02
CA GLN A 313 -2.14 9.62 -11.12
C GLN A 313 -1.47 9.15 -12.42
N ASP A 314 -0.14 8.98 -12.45
CA ASP A 314 0.59 8.61 -13.65
C ASP A 314 0.28 7.17 -14.10
N GLN A 315 -0.23 7.05 -15.33
CA GLN A 315 -0.58 5.79 -16.00
C GLN A 315 0.33 5.49 -17.19
N HIS A 316 1.60 5.89 -17.10
CA HIS A 316 2.53 5.72 -18.21
C HIS A 316 3.76 4.93 -17.79
N ASP A 317 3.85 3.73 -18.35
CA ASP A 317 5.03 2.90 -18.36
C ASP A 317 4.98 2.06 -19.65
N PRO A 318 6.04 2.02 -20.48
CA PRO A 318 6.01 1.30 -21.75
C PRO A 318 5.72 -0.20 -21.62
N ASP A 319 6.06 -0.80 -20.47
CA ASP A 319 5.90 -2.23 -20.22
C ASP A 319 4.59 -2.55 -19.50
N GLY A 320 3.83 -1.53 -19.07
CA GLY A 320 2.48 -1.68 -18.51
C GLY A 320 2.40 -1.66 -16.99
N TYR A 321 3.48 -1.30 -16.30
CA TYR A 321 3.55 -1.21 -14.83
C TYR A 321 3.38 0.23 -14.33
N TYR A 322 2.12 0.66 -14.22
CA TYR A 322 1.79 2.05 -13.90
C TYR A 322 1.89 2.37 -12.40
N ILE A 323 2.20 3.64 -12.06
CA ILE A 323 2.09 4.12 -10.67
C ILE A 323 0.64 4.14 -10.21
N ARG A 324 -0.26 4.67 -11.04
CA ARG A 324 -1.70 4.45 -10.91
C ARG A 324 -2.09 3.21 -11.70
N ARG A 325 -2.24 2.10 -11.00
CA ARG A 325 -2.57 0.83 -11.65
C ARG A 325 -3.92 0.88 -12.34
N GLY A 326 -4.00 0.22 -13.49
CA GLY A 326 -5.11 0.35 -14.43
C GLY A 326 -5.54 -0.96 -15.08
N ASN A 327 -5.28 -2.11 -14.45
CA ASN A 327 -5.61 -3.46 -14.94
C ASN A 327 -5.04 -3.73 -16.35
N THR A 328 -3.71 -3.69 -16.46
CA THR A 328 -3.00 -4.06 -17.69
C THR A 328 -2.84 -5.59 -17.77
N ASP A 329 -2.42 -6.10 -18.93
CA ASP A 329 -2.19 -7.54 -19.11
C ASP A 329 -1.05 -8.08 -18.23
N VAL A 330 -0.08 -7.23 -17.88
CA VAL A 330 1.08 -7.59 -17.05
C VAL A 330 0.91 -7.24 -15.57
N ASP A 331 0.08 -6.25 -15.28
CA ASP A 331 -0.25 -5.75 -13.94
C ASP A 331 -1.77 -5.59 -13.82
N PRO A 332 -2.49 -6.67 -13.45
CA PRO A 332 -3.95 -6.70 -13.46
C PRO A 332 -4.57 -5.95 -12.27
N ASP A 333 -3.79 -5.42 -11.35
CA ASP A 333 -4.30 -4.64 -10.23
C ASP A 333 -4.80 -3.26 -10.71
N VAL A 334 -5.64 -2.63 -9.89
CA VAL A 334 -6.16 -1.27 -10.07
C VAL A 334 -5.95 -0.47 -8.79
N THR A 335 -5.72 0.82 -8.93
CA THR A 335 -5.73 1.75 -7.79
C THR A 335 -7.20 2.03 -7.39
N HIS A 336 -7.62 1.57 -6.21
CA HIS A 336 -8.98 1.84 -5.69
C HIS A 336 -9.11 3.24 -5.09
N THR A 337 -8.06 3.69 -4.39
CA THR A 337 -8.02 5.03 -3.80
C THR A 337 -6.64 5.65 -3.98
N THR A 338 -6.62 6.95 -4.25
CA THR A 338 -5.44 7.79 -4.03
C THR A 338 -5.73 8.68 -2.83
N THR A 339 -4.89 8.66 -1.82
CA THR A 339 -5.08 9.43 -0.58
C THR A 339 -3.94 10.43 -0.41
N ILE A 340 -4.25 11.69 -0.11
CA ILE A 340 -3.27 12.73 0.20
C ILE A 340 -3.42 13.14 1.67
N PHE A 341 -2.34 13.02 2.41
CA PHE A 341 -2.20 13.43 3.80
C PHE A 341 -1.51 14.79 3.85
N ASP A 342 -2.29 15.86 3.95
CA ASP A 342 -1.80 17.22 4.16
C ASP A 342 -1.51 17.42 5.66
N LEU A 343 -0.25 17.23 6.04
CA LEU A 343 0.16 17.30 7.45
C LEU A 343 0.21 18.73 7.98
N ILE A 344 0.37 19.73 7.10
CA ILE A 344 0.39 21.15 7.49
C ILE A 344 -1.02 21.72 7.53
N GLY A 345 -1.86 21.38 6.55
CA GLY A 345 -3.27 21.73 6.53
C GLY A 345 -4.13 20.89 7.46
N GLU A 346 -3.56 19.85 8.09
CA GLU A 346 -4.17 18.94 9.05
C GLU A 346 -5.39 18.20 8.46
N LYS A 347 -5.23 17.71 7.23
CA LYS A 347 -6.30 17.12 6.42
C LYS A 347 -5.87 15.85 5.72
N VAL A 348 -6.85 15.00 5.47
CA VAL A 348 -6.72 13.80 4.62
C VAL A 348 -7.75 13.89 3.52
N LEU A 349 -7.30 13.88 2.27
CA LEU A 349 -8.11 13.94 1.06
C LEU A 349 -8.10 12.57 0.41
N VAL A 350 -9.27 12.00 0.16
CA VAL A 350 -9.40 10.67 -0.45
C VAL A 350 -10.02 10.83 -1.83
N PHE A 351 -9.32 10.37 -2.85
CA PHE A 351 -9.75 10.36 -4.23
C PHE A 351 -10.14 8.94 -4.64
N VAL A 352 -11.27 8.81 -5.34
CA VAL A 352 -11.77 7.55 -5.90
C VAL A 352 -11.97 7.77 -7.38
N GLU A 353 -11.45 6.87 -8.21
CA GLU A 353 -11.51 6.97 -9.67
C GLU A 353 -10.92 8.29 -10.24
N GLY A 354 -10.07 8.97 -9.44
CA GLY A 354 -9.44 10.25 -9.81
C GLY A 354 -10.23 11.48 -9.36
N GLU A 355 -11.43 11.33 -8.79
CA GLU A 355 -12.23 12.44 -8.28
C GLU A 355 -12.11 12.54 -6.75
N LEU A 356 -12.17 13.77 -6.22
CA LEU A 356 -12.18 13.96 -4.77
C LEU A 356 -13.48 13.41 -4.18
N GLY A 357 -13.31 12.43 -3.30
CA GLY A 357 -14.40 11.73 -2.65
C GLY A 357 -14.77 12.24 -1.26
N GLY A 358 -13.80 12.80 -0.56
CA GLY A 358 -14.02 13.38 0.76
C GLY A 358 -12.74 13.93 1.38
N VAL A 359 -12.95 14.77 2.39
CA VAL A 359 -11.89 15.36 3.19
C VAL A 359 -12.19 15.11 4.66
N TRP A 360 -11.18 14.72 5.43
CA TRP A 360 -11.27 14.50 6.87
C TRP A 360 -10.17 15.24 7.60
N GLY A 361 -10.44 15.59 8.85
CA GLY A 361 -9.49 16.21 9.76
C GLY A 361 -9.76 15.78 11.19
N VAL A 362 -9.14 16.48 12.14
CA VAL A 362 -9.32 16.23 13.58
C VAL A 362 -9.85 17.48 14.25
N GLU A 363 -10.99 17.37 14.91
CA GLU A 363 -11.61 18.44 15.68
C GLU A 363 -12.01 17.94 17.07
N GLY A 364 -11.61 18.65 18.13
CA GLY A 364 -11.98 18.30 19.50
C GLY A 364 -11.56 16.88 19.93
N GLY A 365 -10.47 16.35 19.36
CA GLY A 365 -10.01 14.98 19.61
C GLY A 365 -10.86 13.91 18.94
N LYS A 366 -11.56 14.25 17.85
CA LYS A 366 -12.33 13.31 17.03
C LYS A 366 -11.98 13.48 15.56
N VAL A 367 -11.93 12.38 14.83
CA VAL A 367 -11.87 12.44 13.37
C VAL A 367 -13.24 12.86 12.84
N VAL A 368 -13.27 13.89 12.01
CA VAL A 368 -14.49 14.46 11.42
C VAL A 368 -14.34 14.58 9.91
N LYS A 369 -15.46 14.44 9.20
CA LYS A 369 -15.53 14.78 7.77
C LYS A 369 -15.64 16.31 7.67
N ILE A 370 -14.88 16.91 6.77
CA ILE A 370 -14.92 18.35 6.47
C ILE A 370 -15.82 18.54 5.26
N GLU A 371 -16.84 19.40 5.40
CA GLU A 371 -17.75 19.72 4.31
C GLU A 371 -17.07 20.62 3.27
N GLU A 372 -17.49 20.48 2.02
CA GLU A 372 -16.84 21.15 0.88
C GLU A 372 -16.90 22.69 1.00
N ASP A 373 -17.99 23.23 1.55
CA ASP A 373 -18.16 24.67 1.80
C ASP A 373 -17.16 25.23 2.84
N ASP A 374 -16.62 24.36 3.71
CA ASP A 374 -15.63 24.71 4.72
C ASP A 374 -14.19 24.58 4.20
N LEU A 375 -14.00 24.08 2.97
CA LEU A 375 -12.70 23.98 2.35
C LEU A 375 -12.21 25.36 1.86
N PRO A 376 -10.97 25.76 2.18
CA PRO A 376 -10.37 26.94 1.58
C PRO A 376 -10.41 26.83 0.06
N LYS A 377 -10.72 27.95 -0.63
CA LYS A 377 -10.80 27.98 -2.10
C LYS A 377 -9.54 27.51 -2.83
N ASN A 378 -8.38 27.52 -2.16
CA ASN A 378 -7.08 27.07 -2.66
C ASN A 378 -6.67 25.68 -2.13
N SER A 379 -7.60 24.90 -1.57
CA SER A 379 -7.30 23.53 -1.19
C SER A 379 -7.21 22.65 -2.44
N LEU A 380 -6.43 21.57 -2.33
CA LEU A 380 -6.23 20.52 -3.35
C LEU A 380 -7.53 19.99 -3.98
N SER A 381 -8.69 20.20 -3.35
CA SER A 381 -10.00 19.83 -3.87
C SER A 381 -10.43 20.62 -5.11
N ASN A 382 -9.97 21.87 -5.26
CA ASN A 382 -10.48 22.82 -6.26
C ASN A 382 -9.60 22.94 -7.51
N SER A 383 -8.47 22.23 -7.57
CA SER A 383 -7.65 22.19 -8.77
C SER A 383 -8.28 21.24 -9.78
N GLY A 384 -8.98 21.79 -10.77
CA GLY A 384 -9.39 21.02 -11.95
C GLY A 384 -8.17 20.30 -12.55
N PHE A 385 -8.33 19.00 -12.79
CA PHE A 385 -7.29 18.12 -13.29
C PHE A 385 -6.91 18.45 -14.74
N ASP A 386 -5.89 19.29 -14.93
CA ASP A 386 -5.12 19.24 -16.16
C ASP A 386 -4.04 18.18 -15.97
N ALA A 387 -4.31 16.95 -16.44
CA ALA A 387 -3.27 15.95 -16.63
C ALA A 387 -2.09 16.62 -17.32
N ILE A 388 -0.87 16.48 -16.78
CA ILE A 388 0.30 16.99 -17.48
C ILE A 388 0.29 16.32 -18.85
N GLY A 389 -0.01 17.09 -19.90
CA GLY A 389 0.13 16.67 -21.28
C GLY A 389 1.60 16.47 -21.57
N VAL A 390 2.14 15.34 -21.13
CA VAL A 390 3.50 14.93 -21.44
C VAL A 390 3.46 14.32 -22.83
N GLN A 391 3.79 15.13 -23.83
CA GLN A 391 4.09 14.62 -25.16
C GLN A 391 5.33 13.73 -25.08
N ASP A 392 5.18 12.48 -25.50
CA ASP A 392 6.22 11.46 -25.54
C ASP A 392 7.25 11.74 -26.63
N ASP A 393 8.26 12.55 -26.31
CA ASP A 393 9.55 12.47 -27.01
C ASP A 393 10.52 11.65 -26.15
N LEU A 394 10.23 10.34 -26.01
CA LEU A 394 11.23 9.38 -25.58
C LEU A 394 12.16 9.09 -26.76
N PRO A 395 13.50 9.19 -26.62
CA PRO A 395 14.37 8.50 -27.54
C PRO A 395 14.07 7.00 -27.42
N GLN A 396 13.69 6.37 -28.52
CA GLN A 396 13.48 4.92 -28.57
C GLN A 396 14.76 4.22 -28.11
N VAL A 397 14.76 3.68 -26.89
CA VAL A 397 15.78 2.73 -26.46
C VAL A 397 15.37 1.39 -27.05
N THR A 398 15.77 1.14 -28.29
CA THR A 398 15.71 -0.20 -28.86
C THR A 398 16.66 -1.09 -28.09
N THR A 399 16.13 -2.09 -27.39
CA THR A 399 16.89 -3.14 -26.70
C THR A 399 17.51 -4.10 -27.71
N ASN A 400 18.54 -3.66 -28.43
CA ASN A 400 19.51 -4.56 -29.04
C ASN A 400 20.74 -4.62 -28.15
N TRP A 401 20.76 -5.57 -27.21
CA TRP A 401 21.94 -5.90 -26.42
C TRP A 401 22.99 -6.64 -27.27
N THR A 402 23.53 -5.98 -28.28
CA THR A 402 24.77 -6.35 -28.97
C THR A 402 25.32 -5.11 -29.69
N GLU A 403 26.04 -4.23 -28.99
CA GLU A 403 27.17 -3.43 -29.50
C GLU A 403 27.68 -2.48 -28.41
N GLU A 404 29.01 -2.33 -28.33
CA GLU A 404 29.73 -1.60 -27.28
C GLU A 404 29.35 -0.10 -27.22
N TYR A 405 28.67 0.32 -26.16
CA TYR A 405 28.50 1.74 -25.86
C TYR A 405 29.78 2.32 -25.24
N VAL A 406 30.51 3.11 -26.03
CA VAL A 406 31.59 3.98 -25.53
C VAL A 406 30.96 5.18 -24.84
N LEU A 407 31.05 5.24 -23.50
CA LEU A 407 30.64 6.41 -22.71
C LEU A 407 31.40 7.68 -23.14
N PRO A 408 30.75 8.85 -23.21
CA PRO A 408 31.44 10.12 -23.42
C PRO A 408 32.52 10.33 -22.35
N SER A 409 33.71 10.73 -22.77
CA SER A 409 34.95 10.80 -21.97
C SER A 409 34.84 11.61 -20.66
N ALA A 410 33.85 12.50 -20.54
CA ALA A 410 33.58 13.26 -19.30
C ALA A 410 32.87 12.42 -18.20
N LEU A 411 31.97 11.50 -18.57
CA LEU A 411 31.26 10.64 -17.62
C LEU A 411 32.14 9.49 -17.12
N LEU A 412 33.03 8.99 -17.98
CA LEU A 412 34.03 8.00 -17.60
C LEU A 412 35.00 8.54 -16.55
N LEU A 413 35.41 9.82 -16.66
CA LEU A 413 36.27 10.46 -15.67
C LEU A 413 35.58 10.58 -14.30
N LEU A 414 34.28 10.89 -14.28
CA LEU A 414 33.50 10.99 -13.05
C LEU A 414 33.35 9.63 -12.36
N ALA A 415 33.06 8.58 -13.13
CA ALA A 415 32.94 7.21 -12.64
C ALA A 415 34.29 6.67 -12.09
N ILE A 416 35.40 6.93 -12.80
CA ILE A 416 36.75 6.56 -12.34
C ILE A 416 37.13 7.32 -11.07
N THR A 417 36.77 8.60 -10.94
CA THR A 417 37.05 9.41 -9.75
C THR A 417 36.26 8.90 -8.53
N LEU A 418 35.00 8.51 -8.72
CA LEU A 418 34.13 7.90 -7.71
C LEU A 418 34.61 6.49 -7.27
N LEU A 419 35.23 5.74 -8.18
CA LEU A 419 35.82 4.43 -7.87
C LEU A 419 37.17 4.56 -7.14
N LEU A 420 37.98 5.55 -7.51
CA LEU A 420 39.27 5.82 -6.85
C LEU A 420 39.10 6.34 -5.42
N SER A 421 38.03 7.09 -5.11
CA SER A 421 37.73 7.53 -3.74
C SER A 421 37.25 6.41 -2.81
N LYS A 422 36.94 5.22 -3.34
CA LYS A 422 36.52 4.04 -2.57
C LYS A 422 37.60 2.94 -2.45
N GLY A 423 38.83 3.21 -2.90
CA GLY A 423 40.03 2.51 -2.43
C GLY A 423 40.24 1.06 -2.86
N LYS A 424 39.67 0.59 -3.99
CA LYS A 424 39.97 -0.75 -4.53
C LYS A 424 39.85 -0.85 -6.06
N VAL A 425 40.83 -0.35 -6.82
CA VAL A 425 41.20 -0.88 -8.16
C VAL A 425 42.65 -0.46 -8.49
N LEU A 426 43.52 -1.39 -8.89
CA LEU A 426 44.83 -1.10 -9.53
C LEU A 426 44.69 -1.25 -11.05
N CYS A 427 44.79 -0.13 -11.80
CA CYS A 427 44.81 -0.13 -13.26
C CYS A 427 46.24 0.13 -13.78
N ARG A 428 46.67 -0.55 -14.84
CA ARG A 428 47.92 -0.25 -15.56
C ARG A 428 47.61 0.37 -16.93
N PRO A 429 48.36 1.40 -17.39
CA PRO A 429 48.18 1.96 -18.73
C PRO A 429 48.64 0.97 -19.80
N LYS A 430 47.84 0.82 -20.86
CA LYS A 430 48.20 0.05 -22.06
C LYS A 430 48.70 1.03 -23.12
N THR A 431 49.98 0.99 -23.46
CA THR A 431 50.55 1.83 -24.53
C THR A 431 50.80 1.00 -25.79
N THR A 432 49.89 1.09 -26.75
CA THR A 432 50.14 0.75 -28.15
C THR A 432 49.66 1.89 -29.05
N ALA A 433 50.36 2.10 -30.17
CA ALA A 433 50.37 3.34 -30.98
C ALA A 433 49.04 3.79 -31.61
N SER A 434 47.90 3.19 -31.28
CA SER A 434 46.59 3.54 -31.85
C SER A 434 45.42 3.59 -30.87
N SER A 435 45.63 3.44 -29.54
CA SER A 435 44.55 3.65 -28.55
C SER A 435 45.10 3.85 -27.14
N GLN A 436 44.63 4.88 -26.43
CA GLN A 436 44.83 5.01 -24.99
C GLN A 436 43.73 4.24 -24.26
N GLY A 437 44.10 3.27 -23.44
CA GLY A 437 43.18 2.51 -22.59
C GLY A 437 43.85 1.99 -21.33
N TYR A 438 43.04 1.72 -20.31
CA TYR A 438 43.47 1.12 -19.04
C TYR A 438 42.92 -0.30 -18.96
N GLU A 439 43.72 -1.24 -18.46
CA GLU A 439 43.28 -2.62 -18.22
C GLU A 439 43.10 -2.84 -16.71
N LEU A 440 41.97 -3.44 -16.34
CA LEU A 440 41.66 -3.87 -14.98
C LEU A 440 42.51 -5.10 -14.64
N ILE A 441 43.29 -5.02 -13.56
CA ILE A 441 44.00 -6.18 -13.01
C ILE A 441 43.07 -6.79 -11.95
N THR A 442 42.69 -8.06 -12.12
CA THR A 442 41.94 -8.85 -11.12
C THR A 442 42.71 -9.02 -9.84
#